data_AF-A0A2H0EUV1-F1
#
_entry.id   AF-A0A2H0EUV1-F1
#
_cell.length_a   1.000
_cell.length_b   1.000
_cell.length_c   1.000
_cell.angle_alpha   90.00
_cell.angle_beta   90.00
_cell.angle_gamma   90.00
#
_symmetry.space_group_name_H-M   'P 1'
#
loop_
_entity.id
_entity.type
_entity.pdbx_description
1 polymer ?
#
loop_
_entity_poly.entity_id
_entity_poly.type
_entity_poly.pdbx_seq_one_letter_code
_entity_poly.pdbx_strand_id
1 'polypeptide(L)' 'DVLRAMGEGQGPRRALIALGYSGWAPQQLEGELRGNGWLTCAADEDILFSDDDAGKWARALAKIGVSPAALSATGGTA' A
#
# COMPACT_ATOMS: atom_id res chain seq x y z
N ASP A 1 8.72 5.19 -23.15
CA ASP A 1 7.93 6.31 -23.68
C ASP A 1 6.86 6.93 -22.77
N VAL A 2 6.49 6.34 -21.62
CA VAL A 2 5.50 6.98 -20.72
C VAL A 2 6.00 8.28 -20.07
N LEU A 3 7.28 8.35 -19.69
CA LEU A 3 7.87 9.55 -19.09
C LEU A 3 7.97 10.71 -20.09
N ARG A 4 8.23 10.41 -21.36
CA ARG A 4 8.25 11.42 -22.43
C ARG A 4 6.84 11.94 -22.70
N ALA A 5 5.85 11.04 -22.81
CA ALA A 5 4.45 11.43 -22.97
C ALA A 5 3.94 12.31 -21.81
N MET A 6 4.36 12.03 -20.56
CA MET A 6 4.09 12.93 -19.42
C MET A 6 4.68 14.33 -19.61
N GLY A 7 5.92 14.43 -20.11
CA GLY A 7 6.57 15.71 -20.41
C GLY A 7 5.90 16.49 -21.55
N GLU A 8 5.26 15.80 -22.49
CA GLU A 8 4.51 16.38 -23.61
C GLU A 8 3.03 16.66 -23.27
N GLY A 9 2.60 16.42 -22.02
CA GLY A 9 1.21 16.62 -21.59
C GLY A 9 0.22 15.56 -22.11
N GLN A 10 0.73 14.48 -22.73
CA GLN A 10 -0.04 13.33 -23.22
C GLN A 10 -0.03 12.14 -22.25
N GLY A 11 0.41 12.37 -21.01
CA GLY A 11 0.47 11.37 -19.96
C GLY A 11 -0.90 11.03 -19.34
N PRO A 12 -0.95 10.00 -18.47
CA PRO A 12 -2.15 9.66 -17.72
C PRO A 12 -2.58 10.81 -16.79
N ARG A 13 -3.88 10.86 -16.46
CA ARG A 13 -4.47 11.91 -15.60
C ARG A 13 -3.86 11.94 -14.20
N ARG A 14 -3.50 10.76 -13.65
CA ARG A 14 -2.82 10.58 -12.37
C ARG A 14 -1.64 9.65 -12.59
N ALA A 15 -0.50 9.95 -11.98
CA ALA A 15 0.70 9.13 -12.03
C ALA A 15 1.40 9.13 -10.68
N LEU A 16 2.00 7.99 -10.33
CA LEU A 16 2.91 7.86 -9.20
C LEU A 16 4.24 7.35 -9.74
N ILE A 17 5.33 8.03 -9.39
CA ILE A 17 6.68 7.60 -9.75
C ILE A 17 7.29 6.92 -8.53
N ALA A 18 7.59 5.63 -8.66
CA ALA A 18 8.29 4.85 -7.66
C ALA A 18 9.62 4.33 -8.23
N LEU A 19 10.66 4.31 -7.39
CA LEU A 19 11.96 3.76 -7.76
C LEU A 19 12.17 2.43 -7.03
N GLY A 20 12.35 1.35 -7.80
CA GLY A 20 12.46 0.00 -7.28
C GLY A 20 11.09 -0.68 -7.10
N TYR A 21 11.11 -1.87 -6.52
CA TYR A 21 9.91 -2.66 -6.24
C TYR A 21 10.11 -3.45 -4.95
N SER A 22 9.00 -3.72 -4.26
CA SER A 22 8.97 -4.73 -3.21
C SER A 22 8.66 -6.07 -3.85
N GLY A 23 9.47 -7.08 -3.57
CA GLY A 23 9.31 -8.43 -4.08
C GLY A 23 9.46 -9.43 -2.96
N TRP A 24 8.71 -10.52 -3.07
CA TRP A 24 8.75 -11.62 -2.13
C TRP A 24 9.34 -12.85 -2.82
N ALA A 25 10.13 -13.62 -2.08
CA ALA A 25 10.52 -14.95 -2.50
C ALA A 25 9.30 -15.87 -2.55
N PRO A 26 9.35 -17.00 -3.28
CA PRO A 26 8.27 -17.97 -3.30
C PRO A 26 7.81 -18.34 -1.88
N GLN A 27 6.49 -18.33 -1.66
CA GLN A 27 5.82 -18.64 -0.38
C GLN A 27 6.11 -17.70 0.81
N GLN A 28 6.93 -16.66 0.64
CA GLN A 28 7.27 -15.72 1.73
C GLN A 28 6.07 -14.87 2.13
N LEU A 29 5.37 -14.27 1.15
CA LEU A 29 4.23 -13.40 1.42
C LEU A 29 3.11 -14.15 2.14
N GLU A 30 2.82 -15.39 1.72
CA GLU A 30 1.83 -16.24 2.37
C GLU A 30 2.22 -16.61 3.80
N GLY A 31 3.52 -16.83 4.05
CA GLY A 31 4.06 -17.04 5.39
C GLY A 31 3.87 -15.80 6.28
N GLU A 32 4.22 -14.62 5.78
CA GLU A 32 4.11 -13.36 6.53
C GLU A 32 2.64 -12.96 6.77
N LEU A 33 1.74 -13.23 5.82
CA LEU A 33 0.29 -13.04 6.00
C LEU A 33 -0.26 -13.94 7.11
N ARG A 34 0.15 -15.22 7.17
CA ARG A 34 -0.26 -16.13 8.27
C ARG A 34 0.31 -15.70 9.62
N GLY A 35 1.50 -15.10 9.62
CA GLY A 35 2.15 -14.57 10.82
C GLY A 35 1.56 -13.24 11.32
N ASN A 36 0.45 -12.75 10.75
CA ASN A 36 -0.09 -11.42 10.99
C ASN A 36 0.93 -10.28 10.77
N GLY A 37 1.95 -10.52 9.93
CA GLY A 37 2.97 -9.52 9.57
C GLY A 37 2.46 -8.50 8.55
N TRP A 38 1.41 -8.85 7.80
CA TRP A 38 0.77 -7.95 6.85
C TRP A 38 -0.76 -7.96 7.02
N LEU A 39 -1.34 -6.77 6.87
CA LEU A 39 -2.77 -6.58 6.72
C LEU A 39 -3.06 -6.26 5.25
N THR A 40 -4.14 -6.83 4.71
CA THR A 40 -4.54 -6.61 3.31
C THR A 40 -5.86 -5.87 3.26
N CYS A 41 -5.99 -4.99 2.27
CA CYS A 41 -7.24 -4.29 1.98
C CYS A 41 -7.44 -4.20 0.46
N ALA A 42 -8.67 -3.96 0.02
CA ALA A 42 -8.94 -3.68 -1.37
C ALA A 42 -8.28 -2.37 -1.81
N ALA A 43 -7.60 -2.40 -2.95
CA ALA A 43 -6.93 -1.24 -3.52
C ALA A 43 -7.91 -0.06 -3.68
N ASP A 44 -7.41 1.13 -3.43
CA ASP A 44 -8.18 2.38 -3.50
C ASP A 44 -7.36 3.42 -4.25
N GLU A 45 -7.86 3.86 -5.41
CA GLU A 45 -7.14 4.86 -6.21
C GLU A 45 -7.03 6.20 -5.50
N ASP A 46 -7.99 6.56 -4.63
CA ASP A 46 -7.99 7.83 -3.91
C ASP A 46 -7.07 7.80 -2.69
N ILE A 47 -6.64 6.61 -2.26
CA ILE A 47 -5.53 6.45 -1.32
C ILE A 47 -4.22 6.38 -2.08
N LEU A 48 -4.15 5.59 -3.16
CA LEU A 48 -2.93 5.36 -3.94
C LEU A 48 -2.37 6.66 -4.53
N PHE A 49 -3.23 7.46 -5.16
CA PHE A 49 -2.87 8.72 -5.81
C PHE A 49 -3.16 9.96 -4.94
N SER A 50 -3.38 9.79 -3.64
CA SER A 50 -3.55 10.91 -2.70
C SER A 50 -2.27 11.76 -2.61
N ASP A 51 -2.42 13.08 -2.48
CA ASP A 51 -1.32 14.00 -2.16
C ASP A 51 -0.95 13.97 -0.66
N ASP A 52 -1.86 13.52 0.19
CA ASP A 52 -1.59 13.27 1.62
C ASP A 52 -0.96 11.89 1.80
N ASP A 53 0.37 11.82 1.69
CA ASP A 53 1.15 10.58 1.89
C ASP A 53 1.05 10.06 3.33
N ALA A 54 1.07 10.95 4.32
CA ALA A 54 1.05 10.59 5.74
C ALA A 54 -0.30 9.93 6.13
N GLY A 55 -1.41 10.41 5.57
CA GLY A 55 -2.73 9.86 5.83
C GLY A 55 -3.04 8.56 5.10
N LYS A 56 -2.26 8.15 4.08
CA LYS A 56 -2.53 6.93 3.29
C LYS A 56 -2.65 5.70 4.17
N TRP A 57 -1.73 5.55 5.13
CA TRP A 57 -1.69 4.39 6.02
C TRP A 57 -2.90 4.32 6.94
N ALA A 58 -3.25 5.43 7.60
CA ALA A 58 -4.43 5.49 8.47
C ALA A 58 -5.73 5.25 7.70
N ARG A 59 -5.84 5.80 6.48
CA ARG A 59 -7.00 5.58 5.59
C ARG A 59 -7.10 4.12 5.14
N ALA A 60 -5.98 3.48 4.81
CA ALA A 60 -5.95 2.07 4.43
C ALA A 60 -6.39 1.15 5.58
N LEU A 61 -5.94 1.43 6.81
CA LEU A 61 -6.39 0.70 8.00
C LEU A 61 -7.88 0.92 8.30
N ALA A 62 -8.37 2.16 8.17
CA ALA A 62 -9.77 2.47 8.35
C ALA A 62 -10.68 1.69 7.38
N LYS A 63 -10.22 1.41 6.14
CA LYS A 63 -10.98 0.61 5.17
C LYS A 63 -11.25 -0.83 5.62
N ILE A 64 -10.42 -1.38 6.50
CA ILE A 64 -10.59 -2.73 7.06
C ILE A 64 -11.15 -2.70 8.48
N GLY A 65 -11.58 -1.53 8.96
CA GLY A 65 -12.12 -1.35 10.31
C GLY A 65 -11.08 -1.47 11.42
N VAL A 66 -9.79 -1.39 11.08
CA VAL A 66 -8.69 -1.51 12.04
C VAL A 66 -8.24 -0.12 12.46
N SER A 67 -8.13 0.10 13.77
CA SER A 67 -7.49 1.30 14.32
C SER A 67 -5.98 1.11 14.43
N PRO A 68 -5.15 2.10 14.05
CA PRO A 68 -3.71 2.10 14.34
C PRO A 68 -3.36 1.74 15.78
N ALA A 69 -4.18 2.19 16.74
CA ALA A 69 -3.97 1.93 18.17
C ALA A 69 -4.24 0.47 18.57
N ALA A 70 -4.90 -0.31 17.71
CA ALA A 70 -5.17 -1.72 17.91
C ALA A 70 -4.05 -2.63 17.34
N LEU A 71 -3.09 -2.09 16.59
CA LEU A 71 -1.89 -2.83 16.19
C LEU A 71 -0.92 -2.90 17.38
N SER A 72 -0.81 -4.07 18.01
CA SER A 72 0.30 -4.40 18.90
C SER A 72 1.43 -5.06 18.10
N ALA A 73 2.68 -4.72 18.41
CA ALA A 73 3.86 -5.37 17.82
C ALA A 73 4.02 -6.85 18.23
N THR A 74 3.24 -7.30 19.20
CA THR A 74 3.11 -8.71 19.58
C THR A 74 1.80 -9.27 19.02
N GLY A 75 1.90 -10.15 18.04
CA GLY A 75 0.78 -10.97 17.60
C GLY A 75 0.26 -11.76 18.79
N GLY A 76 -1.02 -11.60 19.12
CA GLY A 76 -1.65 -12.35 20.21
C GLY A 76 -1.60 -13.85 19.90
N THR A 77 -0.88 -14.60 20.73
CA THR A 77 -0.96 -16.06 20.74
C THR A 77 -2.29 -16.45 21.38
N ALA A 78 -3.13 -17.17 20.64
CA ALA A 78 -4.25 -17.93 21.21
C ALA A 78 -3.73 -19.17 21.94
#